data_AF-A0A484ZQL8-F1
#
_entry.id   AF-A0A484ZQL8-F1
#
_cell.length_a   1.000
_cell.length_b   1.000
_cell.length_c   1.000
_cell.angle_alpha   90.00
_cell.angle_beta   90.00
_cell.angle_gamma   90.00
#
_symmetry.space_group_name_H-M   'P 1'
#
loop_
_entity.id
_entity.type
_entity.pdbx_description
1 polymer ?
#
loop_
_entity_poly.entity_id
_entity_poly.type
_entity_poly.pdbx_seq_one_letter_code
_entity_poly.pdbx_strand_id
1 'polypeptide(L)'
;MAPTTIKNIVIIAGSLLVGGLAATGINAYFVTSPAGHLPEESPTTEAKVLFWYDPMYPNTKFDKPGKSPFMDMDLVPKYADEDGDGDGTQAKAGIKIDPTMTQNLGLRTEQVTYGQLNYALTIPANLSF
;
A
#
# COMPACT_ATOMS: atom_id res chain seq x y z
N MET A 1 -12.30 17.43 -58.23
CA MET A 1 -11.35 17.70 -57.14
C MET A 1 -12.16 18.32 -56.01
N ALA A 2 -12.52 17.56 -54.97
CA ALA A 2 -13.34 18.09 -53.88
C ALA A 2 -12.51 19.07 -53.03
N PRO A 3 -13.05 20.23 -52.63
CA PRO A 3 -12.29 21.27 -51.95
C PRO A 3 -11.86 20.78 -50.56
N THR A 4 -10.59 20.95 -50.26
CA THR A 4 -9.87 20.42 -49.09
C THR A 4 -10.50 20.83 -47.75
N THR A 5 -11.26 21.93 -47.73
CA THR A 5 -12.04 22.42 -46.59
C THR A 5 -13.14 21.46 -46.14
N ILE A 6 -13.83 20.79 -47.07
CA ILE A 6 -14.90 19.82 -46.72
C ILE A 6 -14.29 18.58 -46.06
N LYS A 7 -13.16 18.11 -46.58
CA LYS A 7 -12.43 16.96 -46.03
C LYS A 7 -11.97 17.22 -44.59
N ASN A 8 -11.49 18.44 -44.30
CA ASN A 8 -11.03 18.80 -42.96
C ASN A 8 -12.18 18.93 -41.95
N ILE A 9 -13.33 19.48 -42.36
CA ILE A 9 -14.53 19.57 -41.50
C ILE A 9 -15.04 18.17 -41.14
N VAL A 10 -15.05 17.23 -42.10
CA VAL A 10 -15.46 15.84 -41.84
C VAL A 10 -14.52 15.14 -40.87
N ILE A 11 -13.20 15.41 -40.95
CA ILE A 11 -12.22 14.85 -40.02
C ILE A 11 -12.41 15.40 -38.60
N ILE A 12 -12.64 16.71 -38.45
CA ILE A 12 -12.84 17.34 -37.14
C ILE A 12 -14.17 16.91 -36.52
N ALA A 13 -15.25 16.86 -37.30
CA ALA A 13 -16.54 16.38 -36.82
C ALA A 13 -16.48 14.89 -36.42
N GLY A 14 -15.75 14.08 -37.19
CA GLY A 14 -15.51 12.68 -36.88
C GLY A 14 -14.71 12.48 -35.59
N SER A 15 -13.63 13.25 -35.38
CA SER A 15 -12.83 13.13 -34.17
C SER A 15 -13.55 13.60 -32.91
N LEU A 16 -14.43 14.62 -33.01
CA LEU A 16 -15.27 15.05 -31.90
C LEU A 16 -16.30 13.98 -31.49
N LEU A 17 -16.90 13.28 -32.47
CA LEU A 17 -17.84 12.20 -32.21
C LEU A 17 -17.16 10.98 -31.58
N VAL A 18 -16.00 10.58 -32.10
CA VAL A 18 -15.23 9.45 -31.56
C VAL A 18 -14.67 9.77 -30.18
N GLY A 19 -14.16 10.99 -29.96
CA GLY A 19 -13.68 11.46 -28.66
C GLY A 19 -14.80 11.57 -27.62
N GLY A 20 -15.98 12.05 -28.02
CA GLY A 20 -17.16 12.11 -27.16
C GLY A 20 -17.66 10.73 -26.72
N LEU A 21 -17.76 9.78 -27.66
CA LEU A 21 -18.15 8.40 -27.36
C LEU A 21 -17.12 7.67 -26.48
N ALA A 22 -15.82 7.89 -26.70
CA ALA A 22 -14.76 7.35 -25.86
C ALA A 22 -14.79 7.94 -24.44
N ALA A 23 -15.02 9.26 -24.31
CA ALA A 23 -15.11 9.92 -23.02
C ALA A 23 -16.33 9.43 -22.21
N THR A 24 -17.49 9.27 -22.84
CA THR A 24 -18.68 8.73 -22.17
C THR A 24 -18.53 7.25 -21.84
N GLY A 25 -17.88 6.47 -22.70
CA GLY A 25 -17.64 5.04 -22.46
C GLY A 25 -16.66 4.80 -21.31
N ILE A 26 -15.58 5.58 -21.22
CA ILE A 26 -14.61 5.52 -20.12
C ILE A 26 -15.25 6.02 -18.82
N ASN A 27 -16.00 7.13 -18.86
CA ASN A 27 -16.68 7.65 -17.67
C ASN A 27 -17.76 6.68 -17.15
N ALA A 28 -18.55 6.06 -18.04
CA ALA A 28 -19.49 5.01 -17.66
C ALA A 28 -18.78 3.76 -17.12
N TYR A 29 -17.60 3.39 -17.63
CA TYR A 29 -16.82 2.29 -17.06
C TYR A 29 -16.31 2.63 -15.64
N PHE A 30 -15.93 3.88 -15.36
CA PHE A 30 -15.53 4.31 -14.02
C PHE A 30 -16.72 4.54 -13.06
N VAL A 31 -17.89 4.96 -13.56
CA VAL A 31 -19.10 5.26 -12.76
C VAL A 31 -19.99 4.01 -12.56
N THR A 32 -20.00 3.08 -13.52
CA THR A 32 -20.75 1.82 -13.48
C THR A 32 -19.86 0.61 -13.19
N SER A 33 -18.55 0.77 -13.01
CA SER A 33 -17.80 -0.19 -12.20
C SER A 33 -18.60 -0.35 -10.91
N PRO A 34 -19.01 -1.57 -10.52
CA PRO A 34 -19.64 -1.76 -9.23
C PRO A 34 -18.67 -1.11 -8.26
N ALA A 35 -19.15 -0.08 -7.57
CA ALA A 35 -18.45 0.48 -6.46
C ALA A 35 -18.04 -0.72 -5.62
N GLY A 36 -16.75 -1.08 -5.72
CA GLY A 36 -16.06 -1.85 -4.70
C GLY A 36 -16.54 -1.20 -3.43
N HIS A 37 -17.18 -2.04 -2.61
CA HIS A 37 -18.05 -1.67 -1.51
C HIS A 37 -17.63 -0.30 -0.98
N LEU A 38 -18.60 0.62 -0.82
CA LEU A 38 -18.53 1.61 0.25
C LEU A 38 -17.74 0.96 1.38
N PRO A 39 -16.76 1.60 2.02
CA PRO A 39 -16.30 1.05 3.28
C PRO A 39 -17.56 1.02 4.15
N GLU A 40 -18.26 -0.12 4.15
CA GLU A 40 -18.70 -0.76 5.37
C GLU A 40 -17.57 -0.44 6.29
N GLU A 41 -17.87 0.53 7.15
CA GLU A 41 -17.20 0.73 8.41
C GLU A 41 -16.82 -0.67 8.84
N SER A 42 -15.57 -1.02 8.52
CA SER A 42 -14.99 -2.27 8.96
C SER A 42 -15.26 -2.16 10.43
N PRO A 43 -16.00 -3.10 11.07
CA PRO A 43 -16.24 -3.00 12.50
C PRO A 43 -14.86 -2.72 13.03
N THR A 44 -14.68 -1.51 13.60
CA THR A 44 -13.38 -1.04 14.07
C THR A 44 -12.84 -2.25 14.74
N THR A 45 -11.83 -2.90 14.13
CA THR A 45 -11.40 -4.19 14.62
C THR A 45 -10.81 -3.76 15.93
N GLU A 46 -11.63 -3.88 16.97
CA GLU A 46 -11.34 -3.41 18.30
C GLU A 46 -10.06 -4.16 18.56
N ALA A 47 -8.95 -3.43 18.54
CA ALA A 47 -7.64 -4.03 18.48
C ALA A 47 -7.66 -5.10 19.56
N LYS A 48 -7.47 -6.37 19.15
CA LYS A 48 -7.83 -7.47 20.04
C LYS A 48 -6.91 -7.35 21.24
N VAL A 49 -7.49 -7.03 22.40
CA VAL A 49 -6.71 -6.94 23.63
C VAL A 49 -6.22 -8.35 23.94
N LEU A 50 -4.91 -8.54 23.85
CA LEU A 50 -4.27 -9.84 24.07
C LEU A 50 -4.29 -10.17 25.56
N PHE A 51 -3.96 -9.18 26.40
CA PHE A 51 -4.03 -9.26 27.84
C PHE A 51 -4.05 -7.87 28.46
N TRP A 52 -4.50 -7.80 29.70
CA TRP A 52 -4.46 -6.62 30.56
C TRP A 52 -3.28 -6.76 31.53
N TYR A 53 -2.55 -5.68 31.80
CA TYR A 53 -1.43 -5.71 32.74
C TYR A 53 -1.39 -4.48 33.64
N ASP A 54 -0.74 -4.62 34.79
CA ASP A 54 -0.45 -3.53 35.72
C ASP A 54 0.93 -2.94 35.35
N PRO A 55 1.05 -1.64 35.04
CA PRO A 55 2.32 -1.01 34.67
C PRO A 55 3.44 -1.16 35.72
N MET A 56 3.09 -1.35 36.99
CA MET A 56 4.04 -1.51 38.09
C MET A 56 4.45 -2.97 38.32
N TYR A 57 3.64 -3.94 37.85
CA TYR A 57 3.92 -5.37 37.91
C TYR A 57 3.70 -6.03 36.53
N PRO A 58 4.59 -5.79 35.56
CA PRO A 58 4.41 -6.23 34.16
C PRO A 58 4.48 -7.76 33.98
N ASN A 59 4.92 -8.51 34.98
CA ASN A 59 5.03 -9.97 34.91
C ASN A 59 3.67 -10.69 35.03
N THR A 60 2.60 -10.01 35.48
CA THR A 60 1.28 -10.62 35.66
C THR A 60 0.33 -10.18 34.55
N LYS A 61 -0.18 -11.18 33.82
CA LYS A 61 -1.13 -10.99 32.70
C LYS A 61 -2.54 -11.33 33.18
N PHE A 62 -3.51 -10.50 32.84
CA PHE A 62 -4.92 -10.66 33.20
C PHE A 62 -5.79 -10.76 31.94
N ASP A 63 -6.77 -11.66 31.96
CA ASP A 63 -7.63 -11.92 30.79
C ASP A 63 -8.86 -10.99 30.70
N LYS A 64 -9.13 -10.19 31.74
CA LYS A 64 -10.33 -9.35 31.83
C LYS A 64 -9.97 -7.91 32.19
N PRO A 65 -10.72 -6.92 31.64
CA PRO A 65 -10.65 -5.55 32.14
C PRO A 65 -11.08 -5.51 33.60
N GLY A 66 -10.38 -4.72 34.42
CA GLY A 66 -10.73 -4.55 35.82
C GLY A 66 -9.66 -3.87 36.65
N LYS A 67 -9.92 -3.81 37.95
CA LYS A 67 -8.97 -3.36 38.97
C LYS A 67 -7.92 -4.44 39.23
N SER A 68 -6.65 -4.05 39.34
CA SER A 68 -5.55 -4.96 39.67
C SER A 68 -5.79 -5.58 41.06
N PRO A 69 -5.63 -6.90 41.23
CA PRO A 69 -5.78 -7.56 42.54
C PRO A 69 -4.60 -7.26 43.48
N PHE A 70 -3.53 -6.66 42.98
CA PHE A 70 -2.39 -6.23 43.78
C PHE A 70 -2.49 -4.77 44.21
N MET A 71 -3.20 -3.94 43.45
CA MET A 71 -3.37 -2.51 43.69
C MET A 71 -4.71 -2.03 43.13
N ASP A 72 -5.41 -1.14 43.84
CA ASP A 72 -6.73 -0.59 43.47
C ASP A 72 -6.66 0.38 42.26
N MET A 73 -6.03 -0.05 41.16
CA MET A 73 -5.76 0.70 39.93
C MET A 73 -6.28 -0.07 38.72
N ASP A 74 -6.68 0.65 37.68
CA ASP A 74 -7.23 0.06 36.46
C ASP A 74 -6.11 -0.57 35.62
N LEU A 75 -6.34 -1.79 35.14
CA LEU A 75 -5.40 -2.48 34.26
C LEU A 75 -5.33 -1.79 32.89
N VAL A 76 -4.19 -1.90 32.21
CA VAL A 76 -3.97 -1.32 30.87
C VAL A 76 -4.07 -2.43 29.81
N PRO A 77 -4.83 -2.22 28.70
CA PRO A 77 -4.95 -3.20 27.63
C PRO A 77 -3.70 -3.22 26.74
N LYS A 78 -3.15 -4.41 26.51
CA LYS A 78 -2.11 -4.65 25.49
C LYS A 78 -2.77 -5.19 24.22
N TYR A 79 -2.50 -4.57 23.08
CA TYR A 79 -3.15 -4.88 21.82
C TYR A 79 -2.31 -5.83 20.94
N ALA A 80 -2.96 -6.79 20.28
CA ALA A 80 -2.30 -7.72 19.35
C ALA A 80 -1.61 -7.03 18.16
N ASP A 81 -2.03 -5.81 17.81
CA ASP A 81 -1.42 -5.01 16.73
C ASP A 81 -0.17 -4.24 17.15
N GLU A 82 0.13 -4.13 18.45
CA GLU A 82 1.43 -3.61 18.93
C GLU A 82 2.53 -4.68 18.85
N ASP A 83 2.16 -5.94 19.04
CA ASP A 83 3.09 -7.06 18.96
C ASP A 83 3.03 -7.65 17.55
N GLY A 84 3.73 -6.98 16.62
CA GLY A 84 4.32 -7.64 15.46
C GLY A 84 5.41 -8.67 15.86
N ASP A 85 5.26 -9.31 17.02
CA ASP A 85 6.21 -10.24 17.61
C ASP A 85 5.48 -11.21 18.56
N GLY A 86 4.96 -12.30 18.00
CA GLY A 86 4.75 -13.55 18.75
C GLY A 86 3.30 -13.98 19.02
N ASP A 87 2.75 -14.76 18.10
CA ASP A 87 2.06 -16.02 18.48
C ASP A 87 2.18 -17.06 17.36
N GLY A 88 3.04 -18.05 17.60
CA GLY A 88 2.77 -19.48 17.40
C GLY A 88 2.52 -20.08 16.01
N THR A 89 2.07 -19.35 14.99
CA THR A 89 1.86 -19.89 13.64
C THR A 89 2.05 -18.79 12.59
N GLN A 90 3.21 -18.79 11.95
CA GLN A 90 3.61 -17.85 10.89
C GLN A 90 3.66 -16.38 11.35
N ALA A 91 4.61 -16.06 12.24
CA ALA A 91 5.06 -14.69 12.44
C ALA A 91 5.35 -14.09 11.05
N LYS A 92 4.61 -13.04 10.67
CA LYS A 92 4.89 -12.32 9.43
C LYS A 92 6.28 -11.70 9.58
N ALA A 93 7.29 -12.35 9.01
CA ALA A 93 8.65 -11.87 9.05
C ALA A 93 8.71 -10.51 8.34
N GLY A 94 8.71 -9.42 9.11
CA GLY A 94 8.71 -8.07 8.60
C GLY A 94 8.57 -7.03 9.69
N ILE A 95 9.23 -5.89 9.50
CA ILE A 95 9.13 -4.72 10.37
C ILE A 95 8.13 -3.75 9.71
N LYS A 96 7.17 -3.24 10.47
CA LYS A 96 6.26 -2.18 10.00
C LYS A 96 6.89 -0.82 10.28
N ILE A 97 6.89 0.05 9.28
CA ILE A 97 7.40 1.42 9.36
C ILE A 97 6.27 2.37 8.97
N ASP A 98 6.23 3.56 9.58
CA ASP A 98 5.27 4.62 9.25
C ASP A 98 5.39 5.05 7.77
N PRO A 99 4.29 5.08 7.00
CA PRO A 99 4.29 5.53 5.60
C PRO A 99 4.79 6.97 5.41
N THR A 100 4.50 7.89 6.34
CA THR A 100 4.94 9.29 6.27
C THR A 100 6.45 9.41 6.39
N MET A 101 7.06 8.60 7.27
CA MET A 101 8.50 8.51 7.42
C MET A 101 9.17 7.96 6.15
N THR A 102 8.56 6.94 5.55
CA THR A 102 9.04 6.33 4.29
C THR A 102 8.98 7.33 3.13
N GLN A 103 7.91 8.13 3.06
CA GLN A 103 7.72 9.16 2.05
C GLN A 103 8.69 10.34 2.22
N ASN A 104 8.85 10.85 3.43
CA ASN A 104 9.77 11.96 3.72
C ASN A 104 11.23 11.56 3.49
N LEU A 105 11.58 10.29 3.74
CA LEU A 105 12.90 9.75 3.42
C LEU A 105 13.14 9.63 1.91
N GLY A 106 12.08 9.64 1.10
CA GLY A 106 12.17 9.44 -0.34
C GLY A 106 12.62 8.02 -0.71
N LEU A 107 12.14 7.02 0.04
CA LEU A 107 12.51 5.62 -0.17
C LEU A 107 12.20 5.17 -1.61
N ARG A 108 13.18 4.53 -2.25
CA ARG A 108 13.07 3.99 -3.61
C ARG A 108 13.20 2.48 -3.57
N THR A 109 12.38 1.82 -4.38
CA THR A 109 12.44 0.38 -4.59
C THR A 109 12.55 0.10 -6.07
N GLU A 110 13.14 -1.04 -6.40
CA GLU A 110 13.23 -1.55 -7.75
C GLU A 110 12.84 -3.03 -7.72
N GLN A 111 12.14 -3.50 -8.75
CA GLN A 111 11.75 -4.89 -8.82
C GLN A 111 12.95 -5.78 -9.15
N VAL A 112 13.02 -6.93 -8.49
CA VAL A 112 14.08 -7.90 -8.75
C VAL A 112 13.83 -8.59 -10.09
N THR A 113 14.85 -8.63 -10.94
CA THR A 113 14.81 -9.31 -12.24
C THR A 113 15.97 -10.29 -12.39
N TYR A 114 15.72 -11.41 -13.07
CA TYR A 114 16.78 -12.34 -13.48
C TYR A 114 17.39 -11.89 -14.81
N GLY A 115 18.71 -12.00 -14.94
CA GLY A 115 19.43 -11.65 -16.17
C GLY A 115 20.91 -11.99 -16.09
N GLN A 116 21.63 -11.78 -17.19
CA GLN A 116 23.08 -11.90 -17.22
C GLN A 116 23.72 -10.57 -16.78
N LEU A 117 24.75 -10.65 -15.93
CA LEU A 117 25.51 -9.48 -15.50
C LEU A 117 26.53 -9.11 -16.57
N ASN A 118 26.38 -7.92 -17.15
CA ASN A 118 27.31 -7.42 -18.17
C ASN A 118 28.54 -6.79 -17.50
N TYR A 119 29.68 -7.47 -17.59
CA TYR A 119 30.95 -6.95 -17.11
C TYR A 119 31.58 -6.03 -18.17
N ALA A 120 31.88 -4.79 -17.79
CA ALA A 120 32.59 -3.84 -18.65
C ALA A 120 33.97 -3.56 -18.05
N LEU A 121 35.02 -3.74 -18.86
CA LEU A 121 36.40 -3.44 -18.49
C LEU A 121 37.07 -2.69 -19.63
N THR A 122 37.71 -1.56 -19.30
CA THR A 122 38.52 -0.80 -20.26
C THR A 122 39.99 -1.07 -19.98
N ILE A 123 40.71 -1.57 -20.99
CA ILE A 123 42.13 -1.92 -20.86
C ILE A 123 42.92 -1.14 -21.93
N PRO A 124 43.97 -0.38 -21.57
CA PRO A 124 44.86 0.23 -22.54
C PRO A 124 45.73 -0.85 -23.22
N ALA A 125 45.94 -0.74 -24.53
CA ALA A 125 46.80 -1.63 -25.30
C ALA A 125 47.79 -0.82 -26.16
N ASN A 126 49.03 -1.30 -26.27
CA ASN A 126 50.07 -0.70 -27.10
C ASN A 126 50.21 -1.46 -28.43
N LEU A 127 50.49 -0.73 -29.52
CA LEU A 127 50.76 -1.31 -30.83
C LEU A 127 52.29 -1.28 -31.08
N SER A 128 52.89 -2.44 -31.36
CA SER A 128 54.33 -2.57 -31.68
C SER A 128 54.52 -3.23 -33.05
N PHE A 129 55.49 -2.74 -33.83
CA PHE A 129 55.84 -3.19 -35.19
C PHE A 129 57.02 -4.17 -35.19
#